data_AF-A0A453GTW5-F1
#
_entry.id   AF-A0A453GTW5-F1
#
_cell.length_a   1.000
_cell.length_b   1.000
_cell.length_c   1.000
_cell.angle_alpha   90.00
_cell.angle_beta   90.00
_cell.angle_gamma   90.00
#
_symmetry.space_group_name_H-M   'P 1'
#
loop_
_entity.id
_entity.type
_entity.pdbx_description
1 polymer ?
#
loop_
_entity_poly.entity_id
_entity_poly.type
_entity_poly.pdbx_seq_one_letter_code
_entity_poly.pdbx_strand_id
1 'polypeptide(L)'
;MAQSSGSESSGGGKDNDGSTRIPFTLHRVFRDDDTSLCSLYLEMPSGMEDISKSYAYPKVFLLVNDKDKSQKDCLKMMHNLIHENVLGVKFWEEVEGEPYIRVYVEPYTAFVSELLKNAEFAVHPIIHSVPSRDFRKMVWAAINALDYIRESGNYHGNFSWRTTLYHEANGNIVVKLAYFERKSFRLVQRNMILKIMIFFGMRKGRRCSLPMRSDVGGLEE
;
A
#
# COMPACT_ATOMS: atom_id res chain seq x y z
N MET A 1 39.67 26.39 -1.66
CA MET A 1 40.05 24.95 -1.73
C MET A 1 38.96 24.17 -1.01
N ALA A 2 38.25 23.26 -1.68
CA ALA A 2 37.13 22.54 -1.05
C ALA A 2 37.64 21.54 0.00
N GLN A 3 37.18 21.67 1.25
CA GLN A 3 37.44 20.68 2.30
C GLN A 3 36.43 19.54 2.16
N SER A 4 36.93 18.32 1.95
CA SER A 4 36.12 17.10 1.95
C SER A 4 36.34 16.35 3.26
N SER A 5 35.26 15.95 3.91
CA SER A 5 35.30 15.04 5.07
C SER A 5 34.42 13.83 4.76
N GLY A 6 34.99 12.64 4.98
CA GLY A 6 34.31 11.35 4.82
C GLY A 6 34.09 10.71 6.19
N SER A 7 32.93 10.09 6.39
CA SER A 7 32.68 9.21 7.54
C SER A 7 32.30 7.83 7.02
N GLU A 8 33.08 6.82 7.41
CA GLU A 8 32.91 5.43 6.99
C GLU A 8 31.98 4.70 7.95
N SER A 9 31.04 3.93 7.40
CA SER A 9 30.20 2.99 8.16
C SER A 9 30.85 1.60 8.19
N SER A 10 31.02 1.02 9.39
CA SER A 10 31.52 -0.34 9.59
C SER A 10 30.43 -1.38 9.32
N GLY A 11 30.12 -1.61 8.03
CA GLY A 11 29.25 -2.70 7.57
C GLY A 11 30.07 -3.81 6.92
N GLY A 12 29.77 -5.07 7.20
CA GLY A 12 30.46 -6.21 6.55
C GLY A 12 30.17 -7.55 7.20
N GLY A 13 29.74 -7.54 8.46
CA GLY A 13 29.21 -8.72 9.14
C GLY A 13 27.74 -8.96 8.82
N LYS A 14 27.35 -10.23 8.68
CA LYS A 14 25.95 -10.65 8.90
C LYS A 14 25.67 -10.54 10.39
N ASP A 15 24.61 -9.83 10.74
CA ASP A 15 24.13 -9.79 12.11
C ASP A 15 23.49 -11.14 12.48
N ASN A 16 23.38 -11.41 13.79
CA ASN A 16 22.84 -12.68 14.31
C ASN A 16 21.40 -12.97 13.87
N ASP A 17 20.69 -11.95 13.36
CA ASP A 17 19.32 -12.05 12.82
C ASP A 17 19.27 -12.31 11.30
N GLY A 18 20.42 -12.49 10.65
CA GLY A 18 20.54 -12.71 9.20
C GLY A 18 20.50 -11.43 8.37
N SER A 19 20.36 -10.24 8.98
CA SER A 19 20.49 -8.98 8.28
C SER A 19 21.95 -8.73 7.86
N THR A 20 22.14 -8.12 6.70
CA THR A 20 23.48 -7.79 6.18
C THR A 20 23.68 -6.30 6.28
N ARG A 21 24.65 -5.85 7.07
CA ARG A 21 25.02 -4.44 7.15
C ARG A 21 25.77 -4.03 5.89
N ILE A 22 25.21 -3.07 5.18
CA ILE A 22 25.81 -2.52 3.97
C ILE A 22 26.79 -1.41 4.40
N PRO A 23 28.11 -1.57 4.21
CA PRO A 23 29.04 -0.47 4.39
C PRO A 23 28.78 0.61 3.34
N PHE A 24 28.90 1.86 3.77
CA PHE A 24 28.85 3.04 2.91
C PHE A 24 29.76 4.12 3.48
N THR A 25 30.24 5.00 2.61
CA THR A 25 30.97 6.20 3.00
C THR A 25 30.09 7.40 2.68
N LEU A 26 29.82 8.23 3.69
CA LEU A 26 29.10 9.49 3.48
C LEU A 26 30.13 10.59 3.22
N HIS A 27 30.08 11.18 2.03
CA HIS A 27 30.92 12.31 1.65
C HIS A 27 30.17 13.62 1.91
N ARG A 28 30.82 14.51 2.65
CA ARG A 28 30.39 15.89 2.81
C ARG A 28 31.37 16.78 2.06
N VAL A 29 30.86 17.49 1.06
CA VAL A 29 31.62 18.50 0.31
C VAL A 29 31.02 19.86 0.60
N PHE A 30 31.82 20.72 1.24
CA PHE A 30 31.49 22.12 1.46
C PHE A 30 32.05 22.93 0.28
N ARG A 31 31.16 23.59 -0.47
CA ARG A 31 31.56 24.49 -1.56
C ARG A 31 31.65 25.92 -1.04
N ASP A 32 32.88 26.36 -0.74
CA ASP A 32 33.32 27.72 -0.37
C ASP A 32 32.50 28.46 0.71
N ASP A 33 33.20 29.30 1.48
CA ASP A 33 32.66 30.00 2.66
C ASP A 33 31.48 30.96 2.35
N ASP A 34 31.24 31.30 1.09
CA ASP A 34 30.25 32.31 0.69
C ASP A 34 28.85 31.77 0.35
N THR A 35 28.64 30.46 0.15
CA THR A 35 27.33 29.96 -0.34
C THR A 35 26.60 28.98 0.58
N SER A 36 27.20 28.49 1.67
CA SER A 36 26.58 27.53 2.62
C SER A 36 25.99 26.25 1.98
N LEU A 37 26.27 25.99 0.69
CA LEU A 37 25.74 24.85 -0.04
C LEU A 37 26.61 23.62 0.28
N CYS A 38 26.11 22.77 1.16
CA CYS A 38 26.68 21.46 1.45
C CYS A 38 26.05 20.42 0.54
N SER A 39 26.87 19.70 -0.24
CA SER A 39 26.43 18.51 -0.97
C SER A 39 26.82 17.26 -0.20
N LEU A 40 25.83 16.40 0.06
CA LEU A 40 25.99 15.08 0.66
C LEU A 40 25.79 14.02 -0.43
N TYR A 41 26.73 13.10 -0.59
CA TYR A 41 26.53 11.91 -1.40
C TYR A 41 27.09 10.67 -0.72
N LEU A 42 26.47 9.54 -1.02
CA LEU A 42 26.84 8.22 -0.50
C LEU A 42 27.70 7.51 -1.54
N GLU A 43 28.89 7.09 -1.13
CA GLU A 43 29.75 6.22 -1.92
C GLU A 43 29.66 4.81 -1.35
N MET A 44 29.32 3.85 -2.22
CA MET A 44 29.35 2.43 -1.88
C MET A 44 30.76 1.91 -2.11
N PRO A 45 31.33 1.08 -1.21
CA PRO A 45 32.68 0.57 -1.39
C PRO A 45 32.80 -0.24 -2.68
N SER A 46 33.81 0.10 -3.48
CA SER A 46 34.12 -0.60 -4.72
C SER A 46 34.56 -2.04 -4.41
N GLY A 47 33.72 -3.01 -4.77
CA GLY A 47 33.96 -4.43 -4.48
C GLY A 47 32.86 -5.12 -3.70
N MET A 48 31.79 -4.42 -3.27
CA MET A 48 30.57 -5.11 -2.88
C MET A 48 29.98 -5.84 -4.08
N GLU A 49 29.68 -7.13 -3.89
CA GLU A 49 28.88 -7.88 -4.84
C GLU A 49 27.64 -7.07 -5.17
N ASP A 50 27.38 -6.88 -6.46
CA ASP A 50 26.19 -6.21 -6.97
C ASP A 50 24.97 -6.81 -6.26
N ILE A 51 24.35 -6.05 -5.37
CA ILE A 51 23.31 -6.53 -4.46
C ILE A 51 22.08 -6.97 -5.28
N SER A 52 21.97 -6.52 -6.54
CA SER A 52 20.99 -7.03 -7.51
C SER A 52 21.17 -8.53 -7.83
N LYS A 53 22.37 -9.09 -7.60
CA LYS A 53 22.71 -10.51 -7.72
C LYS A 53 22.54 -11.29 -6.42
N SER A 54 22.29 -10.62 -5.29
CA SER A 54 21.96 -11.29 -4.04
C SER A 54 20.57 -11.93 -4.13
N TYR A 55 20.52 -13.26 -4.04
CA TYR A 55 19.27 -14.05 -3.97
C TYR A 55 18.47 -13.80 -2.69
N ALA A 56 19.01 -13.04 -1.73
CA ALA A 56 18.41 -12.80 -0.42
C ALA A 56 17.43 -11.62 -0.39
N TYR A 57 17.33 -10.83 -1.45
CA TYR A 57 16.34 -9.75 -1.54
C TYR A 57 15.06 -10.31 -2.19
N PRO A 58 13.87 -10.19 -1.57
CA PRO A 58 12.65 -10.68 -2.19
C PRO A 58 12.42 -9.94 -3.52
N LYS A 59 12.60 -10.67 -4.63
CA LYS A 59 12.37 -10.18 -6.01
C LYS A 59 10.88 -10.19 -6.34
N VAL A 60 10.08 -9.49 -5.54
CA VAL A 60 8.66 -9.31 -5.85
C VAL A 60 8.49 -7.92 -6.40
N PHE A 61 8.30 -7.84 -7.72
CA PHE A 61 8.07 -6.58 -8.42
C PHE A 61 6.62 -6.51 -8.94
N LEU A 62 6.05 -5.31 -8.86
CA LEU A 62 4.88 -4.93 -9.62
C LEU A 62 5.31 -4.12 -10.84
N LEU A 63 4.69 -4.41 -11.98
CA LEU A 63 4.86 -3.61 -13.20
C LEU A 63 3.70 -2.62 -13.29
N VAL A 64 4.03 -1.33 -13.30
CA VAL A 64 3.07 -0.24 -13.40
C VAL A 64 3.33 0.54 -14.69
N ASN A 65 2.29 0.88 -15.44
CA ASN A 65 2.43 1.59 -16.71
C ASN A 65 3.00 3.01 -16.50
N ASP A 66 4.15 3.31 -17.09
CA ASP A 66 4.82 4.62 -16.92
C ASP A 66 4.13 5.74 -17.74
N LYS A 67 3.26 5.38 -18.70
CA LYS A 67 2.54 6.37 -19.53
C LYS A 67 1.52 7.20 -18.73
N ASP A 68 1.09 6.73 -17.58
CA ASP A 68 0.18 7.47 -16.70
C ASP A 68 0.97 8.25 -15.65
N LYS A 69 1.08 9.56 -15.86
CA LYS A 69 1.79 10.49 -14.98
C LYS A 69 1.29 10.45 -13.52
N SER A 70 0.05 10.01 -13.29
CA SER A 70 -0.52 9.92 -11.94
C SER A 70 -0.02 8.69 -11.15
N GLN A 71 0.60 7.71 -11.82
CA GLN A 71 1.08 6.50 -11.18
C GLN A 71 2.23 6.77 -10.21
N LYS A 72 3.15 7.69 -10.55
CA LYS A 72 4.24 8.08 -9.63
C LYS A 72 3.72 8.69 -8.34
N ASP A 73 2.65 9.50 -8.41
CA ASP A 73 1.97 10.03 -7.22
C ASP A 73 1.28 8.92 -6.41
N CYS A 74 0.65 7.96 -7.09
CA CYS A 74 0.02 6.81 -6.44
C CYS A 74 1.06 5.93 -5.72
N LEU A 75 2.23 5.72 -6.32
CA LEU A 75 3.34 4.99 -5.71
C LEU A 75 3.90 5.73 -4.48
N LYS A 76 4.08 7.05 -4.58
CA LYS A 76 4.48 7.87 -3.41
C LYS A 76 3.46 7.78 -2.27
N MET A 77 2.17 7.84 -2.60
CA MET A 77 1.11 7.67 -1.61
C MET A 77 1.15 6.28 -0.97
N MET A 78 1.23 5.21 -1.76
CA MET A 78 1.34 3.84 -1.25
C MET A 78 2.58 3.64 -0.37
N HIS A 79 3.72 4.20 -0.77
CA HIS A 79 4.96 4.16 0.00
C HIS A 79 4.82 4.82 1.39
N ASN A 80 4.05 5.90 1.50
CA ASN A 80 3.87 6.64 2.75
C ASN A 80 2.79 6.03 3.67
N LEU A 81 1.95 5.13 3.16
CA LEU A 81 0.91 4.46 3.94
C LEU A 81 1.49 3.22 4.63
N ILE A 82 1.69 3.32 5.94
CA ILE A 82 2.24 2.22 6.75
C ILE A 82 1.08 1.50 7.44
N HIS A 83 0.52 0.49 6.77
CA HIS A 83 -0.60 -0.31 7.28
C HIS A 83 -0.49 -1.75 6.82
N GLU A 84 -0.82 -2.72 7.69
CA GLU A 84 -0.64 -4.14 7.41
C GLU A 84 -1.42 -4.65 6.19
N ASN A 85 -2.56 -4.02 5.86
CA ASN A 85 -3.37 -4.37 4.69
C ASN A 85 -3.25 -3.39 3.50
N VAL A 86 -2.23 -2.54 3.49
CA VAL A 86 -1.81 -1.79 2.29
C VAL A 86 -0.50 -2.39 1.81
N LEU A 87 -0.35 -2.62 0.50
CA LEU A 87 0.87 -3.21 -0.04
C LEU A 87 2.03 -2.23 0.15
N GLY A 88 3.00 -2.63 0.98
CA GLY A 88 4.19 -1.85 1.28
C GLY A 88 5.11 -1.73 0.06
N VAL A 89 5.21 -0.52 -0.51
CA VAL A 89 6.22 -0.17 -1.52
C VAL A 89 7.55 0.11 -0.82
N LYS A 90 8.63 -0.53 -1.27
CA LYS A 90 9.98 -0.32 -0.75
C LYS A 90 10.74 0.72 -1.56
N PHE A 91 10.74 0.57 -2.89
CA PHE A 91 11.28 1.54 -3.83
C PHE A 91 10.74 1.26 -5.24
N TRP A 92 10.99 2.17 -6.18
CA TRP A 92 10.64 1.98 -7.59
C TRP A 92 11.70 2.61 -8.49
N GLU A 93 11.83 2.07 -9.70
CA GLU A 93 12.75 2.57 -10.73
C GLU A 93 12.05 2.65 -12.10
N GLU A 94 12.40 3.67 -12.87
CA GLU A 94 12.06 3.76 -14.28
C GLU A 94 13.08 2.94 -15.05
N VAL A 95 12.62 1.95 -15.82
CA VAL A 95 13.52 1.07 -16.57
C VAL A 95 13.73 1.69 -17.95
N GLU A 96 14.98 1.99 -18.27
CA GLU A 96 15.34 2.59 -19.56
C GLU A 96 14.89 1.68 -20.72
N GLY A 97 14.20 2.29 -21.71
CA GLY A 97 13.70 1.57 -22.88
C GLY A 97 12.38 0.81 -22.67
N GLU A 98 11.83 0.79 -21.46
CA GLU A 98 10.62 0.03 -21.13
C GLU A 98 9.41 0.92 -20.84
N PRO A 99 8.18 0.52 -21.20
CA PRO A 99 6.98 1.31 -20.99
C PRO A 99 6.40 1.17 -19.57
N TYR A 100 7.22 0.79 -18.58
CA TYR A 100 6.77 0.51 -17.22
C TYR A 100 7.77 0.97 -16.15
N ILE A 101 7.21 1.24 -14.97
CA ILE A 101 7.92 1.44 -13.72
C ILE A 101 8.01 0.08 -13.03
N ARG A 102 9.22 -0.31 -12.62
CA ARG A 102 9.44 -1.49 -11.78
C ARG A 102 9.34 -1.08 -10.31
N VAL A 103 8.39 -1.67 -9.60
CA VAL A 103 8.09 -1.33 -8.20
C VAL A 103 8.42 -2.51 -7.32
N TYR A 104 9.34 -2.32 -6.38
CA TYR A 104 9.74 -3.34 -5.42
C TYR A 104 8.85 -3.24 -4.18
N VAL A 105 8.19 -4.35 -3.85
CA VAL A 105 7.16 -4.40 -2.82
C VAL A 105 7.46 -5.50 -1.81
N GLU A 106 6.78 -5.46 -0.68
CA GLU A 106 6.72 -6.61 0.21
C GLU A 106 6.10 -7.85 -0.48
N PRO A 107 6.35 -9.07 0.03
CA PRO A 107 5.83 -10.30 -0.56
C PRO A 107 4.30 -10.31 -0.67
N TYR A 108 3.81 -10.84 -1.79
CA TYR A 108 2.41 -11.20 -2.01
C TYR A 108 2.33 -12.53 -2.76
N THR A 109 1.19 -13.20 -2.66
CA THR A 109 0.96 -14.51 -3.28
C THR A 109 0.25 -14.37 -4.62
N ALA A 110 -0.95 -13.77 -4.64
CA ALA A 110 -1.72 -13.55 -5.86
C ALA A 110 -2.84 -12.52 -5.65
N PHE A 111 -3.70 -12.33 -6.65
CA PHE A 111 -4.91 -11.51 -6.52
C PHE A 111 -5.98 -12.21 -5.68
N VAL A 112 -6.71 -11.44 -4.87
CA VAL A 112 -7.87 -11.96 -4.11
C VAL A 112 -8.91 -12.58 -5.04
N SER A 113 -9.07 -12.06 -6.26
CA SER A 113 -9.96 -12.66 -7.25
C SER A 113 -9.62 -14.11 -7.61
N GLU A 114 -8.35 -14.52 -7.49
CA GLU A 114 -7.96 -15.92 -7.70
C GLU A 114 -8.37 -16.80 -6.53
N LEU A 115 -8.21 -16.31 -5.31
CA LEU A 115 -8.69 -16.98 -4.09
C LEU A 115 -10.21 -17.19 -4.15
N LEU A 116 -10.95 -16.19 -4.63
CA LEU A 116 -12.41 -16.24 -4.75
C LEU A 116 -12.93 -17.11 -5.90
N LYS A 117 -12.06 -17.60 -6.81
CA LYS A 117 -12.47 -18.65 -7.77
C LYS A 117 -12.75 -19.97 -7.05
N ASN A 118 -12.09 -20.21 -5.91
CA ASN A 118 -12.42 -21.33 -5.05
C ASN A 118 -13.61 -20.95 -4.14
N ALA A 119 -14.80 -21.40 -4.51
CA ALA A 119 -16.03 -21.11 -3.76
C ALA A 119 -15.97 -21.58 -2.29
N GLU A 120 -15.19 -22.63 -1.99
CA GLU A 120 -15.04 -23.16 -0.62
C GLU A 120 -14.46 -22.13 0.35
N PHE A 121 -13.57 -21.25 -0.13
CA PHE A 121 -12.99 -20.19 0.71
C PHE A 121 -14.06 -19.26 1.27
N ALA A 122 -15.12 -18.98 0.51
CA ALA A 122 -16.18 -18.06 0.92
C ALA A 122 -17.27 -18.72 1.77
N VAL A 123 -17.30 -20.06 1.84
CA VAL A 123 -18.38 -20.84 2.46
C VAL A 123 -17.94 -21.37 3.83
N HIS A 124 -18.81 -21.24 4.82
CA HIS A 124 -18.58 -21.83 6.14
C HIS A 124 -18.64 -23.36 6.05
N PRO A 125 -17.60 -24.09 6.49
CA PRO A 125 -17.47 -25.53 6.21
C PRO A 125 -18.56 -26.38 6.88
N ILE A 126 -19.01 -26.00 8.08
CA ILE A 126 -20.00 -26.78 8.85
C ILE A 126 -21.45 -26.52 8.41
N ILE A 127 -21.83 -25.25 8.26
CA ILE A 127 -23.23 -24.84 8.01
C ILE A 127 -23.50 -24.53 6.53
N HIS A 128 -22.49 -24.70 5.66
CA HIS A 128 -22.56 -24.47 4.21
C HIS A 128 -23.20 -23.13 3.80
N SER A 129 -22.94 -22.07 4.59
CA SER A 129 -23.46 -20.72 4.33
C SER A 129 -22.32 -19.71 4.13
N VAL A 130 -22.58 -18.67 3.35
CA VAL A 130 -21.67 -17.54 3.18
C VAL A 130 -22.05 -16.46 4.21
N PRO A 131 -21.09 -15.78 4.85
CA PRO A 131 -19.63 -15.90 4.65
C PRO A 131 -18.94 -16.88 5.62
N SER A 132 -17.85 -17.49 5.15
CA SER A 132 -16.87 -18.17 5.99
C SER A 132 -16.23 -17.21 7.01
N ARG A 133 -15.56 -17.75 8.03
CA ARG A 133 -14.83 -16.94 9.01
C ARG A 133 -13.68 -16.16 8.33
N ASP A 134 -12.93 -16.79 7.45
CA ASP A 134 -11.75 -16.17 6.85
C ASP A 134 -12.12 -15.15 5.78
N PHE A 135 -13.20 -15.39 5.02
CA PHE A 135 -13.75 -14.38 4.13
C PHE A 135 -14.23 -13.14 4.92
N ARG A 136 -14.86 -13.31 6.09
CA ARG A 136 -15.22 -12.17 6.96
C ARG A 136 -14.00 -11.37 7.42
N LYS A 137 -12.94 -12.06 7.88
CA LYS A 137 -11.68 -11.39 8.28
C LYS A 137 -11.07 -10.62 7.12
N MET A 138 -11.05 -11.21 5.93
CA MET A 138 -10.54 -10.61 4.70
C MET A 138 -11.30 -9.32 4.36
N VAL A 139 -12.63 -9.36 4.40
CA VAL A 139 -13.48 -8.17 4.15
C VAL A 139 -13.24 -7.10 5.22
N TRP A 140 -13.18 -7.48 6.49
CA TRP A 140 -12.92 -6.54 7.60
C TRP A 140 -11.56 -5.86 7.46
N ALA A 141 -10.51 -6.62 7.15
CA ALA A 141 -9.16 -6.11 6.92
C ALA A 141 -9.12 -5.10 5.75
N ALA A 142 -9.83 -5.38 4.65
CA ALA A 142 -9.95 -4.45 3.54
C ALA A 142 -10.67 -3.14 3.94
N ILE A 143 -11.76 -3.23 4.70
CA ILE A 143 -12.50 -2.06 5.19
C ILE A 143 -11.63 -1.21 6.11
N ASN A 144 -10.97 -1.83 7.09
CA ASN A 144 -10.09 -1.11 8.02
C ASN A 144 -8.98 -0.35 7.29
N ALA A 145 -8.36 -0.96 6.29
CA ALA A 145 -7.33 -0.26 5.51
C ALA A 145 -7.89 0.84 4.63
N LEU A 146 -9.10 0.69 4.08
CA LEU A 146 -9.78 1.78 3.36
C LEU A 146 -10.12 2.97 4.27
N ASP A 147 -10.54 2.69 5.51
CA ASP A 147 -10.77 3.73 6.52
C ASP A 147 -9.45 4.42 6.90
N TYR A 148 -8.38 3.67 7.14
CA TYR A 148 -7.04 4.22 7.38
C TYR A 148 -6.55 5.12 6.24
N ILE A 149 -6.73 4.69 4.98
CA ILE A 149 -6.36 5.50 3.80
C ILE A 149 -7.14 6.83 3.81
N ARG A 150 -8.45 6.78 4.11
CA ARG A 150 -9.31 7.97 4.17
C ARG A 150 -8.88 8.91 5.29
N GLU A 151 -8.63 8.38 6.48
CA GLU A 151 -8.17 9.14 7.66
C GLU A 151 -6.80 9.78 7.43
N SER A 152 -5.96 9.15 6.61
CA SER A 152 -4.68 9.69 6.15
C SER A 152 -4.81 10.77 5.06
N GLY A 153 -6.02 11.23 4.75
CA GLY A 153 -6.30 12.25 3.73
C GLY A 153 -6.19 11.76 2.29
N ASN A 154 -6.14 10.44 2.09
CA ASN A 154 -5.93 9.80 0.79
C ASN A 154 -7.19 9.05 0.32
N TYR A 155 -7.17 8.58 -0.93
CA TYR A 155 -8.24 7.75 -1.49
C TYR A 155 -7.66 6.70 -2.42
N HIS A 156 -8.14 5.44 -2.30
CA HIS A 156 -7.61 4.33 -3.10
C HIS A 156 -7.94 4.47 -4.59
N GLY A 157 -9.16 4.90 -4.94
CA GLY A 157 -9.58 5.14 -6.32
C GLY A 157 -9.83 3.91 -7.19
N ASN A 158 -9.27 2.74 -6.88
CA ASN A 158 -9.38 1.53 -7.72
C ASN A 158 -9.64 0.26 -6.93
N PHE A 159 -10.33 0.37 -5.80
CA PHE A 159 -10.60 -0.80 -4.95
C PHE A 159 -11.52 -1.81 -5.67
N SER A 160 -11.01 -3.02 -5.84
CA SER A 160 -11.75 -4.20 -6.28
C SER A 160 -10.98 -5.48 -5.91
N TRP A 161 -11.65 -6.63 -5.84
CA TRP A 161 -10.95 -7.90 -5.61
C TRP A 161 -10.01 -8.32 -6.75
N ARG A 162 -10.14 -7.71 -7.94
CA ARG A 162 -9.22 -7.94 -9.07
C ARG A 162 -7.95 -7.08 -8.99
N THR A 163 -7.96 -6.05 -8.17
CA THR A 163 -6.85 -5.10 -7.97
C THR A 163 -6.33 -5.15 -6.53
N THR A 164 -6.83 -6.11 -5.74
CA THR A 164 -6.39 -6.37 -4.38
C THR A 164 -5.61 -7.68 -4.37
N LEU A 165 -4.45 -7.66 -3.72
CA LEU A 165 -3.59 -8.82 -3.57
C LEU A 165 -3.86 -9.49 -2.21
N TYR A 166 -3.42 -10.73 -2.06
CA TYR A 166 -3.25 -11.35 -0.76
C TYR A 166 -1.85 -11.92 -0.64
N HIS A 167 -1.38 -12.01 0.59
CA HIS A 167 -0.21 -12.79 0.95
C HIS A 167 -0.66 -13.95 1.84
N GLU A 168 -0.28 -15.16 1.46
CA GLU A 168 -0.46 -16.35 2.26
C GLU A 168 0.87 -16.77 2.88
N ALA A 169 0.90 -16.82 4.21
CA ALA A 169 2.03 -17.29 4.98
C ALA A 169 1.54 -18.12 6.17
N ASN A 170 2.09 -19.33 6.32
CA ASN A 170 1.73 -20.25 7.41
C ASN A 170 0.22 -20.50 7.55
N GLY A 171 -0.50 -20.59 6.42
CA GLY A 171 -1.95 -20.80 6.38
C GLY A 171 -2.78 -19.56 6.76
N ASN A 172 -2.16 -18.40 6.95
CA ASN A 172 -2.86 -17.14 7.20
C ASN A 172 -2.90 -16.29 5.93
N ILE A 173 -4.07 -15.75 5.62
CA ILE A 173 -4.29 -14.88 4.46
C ILE A 173 -4.36 -13.43 4.94
N VAL A 174 -3.45 -12.61 4.43
CA VAL A 174 -3.41 -11.16 4.69
C VAL A 174 -3.73 -10.43 3.39
N VAL A 175 -4.78 -9.61 3.42
CA VAL A 175 -5.15 -8.76 2.27
C VAL A 175 -4.15 -7.62 2.12
N LYS A 176 -3.83 -7.26 0.88
CA LYS A 176 -2.95 -6.14 0.52
C LYS A 176 -3.62 -5.29 -0.56
N LEU A 177 -4.09 -4.11 -0.18
CA LEU A 177 -4.60 -3.10 -1.11
C LEU A 177 -3.45 -2.56 -1.97
N ALA A 178 -3.63 -2.56 -3.29
CA ALA A 178 -2.61 -2.19 -4.26
C ALA A 178 -3.25 -1.46 -5.46
N TYR A 179 -2.43 -1.06 -6.46
CA TYR A 179 -2.91 -0.46 -7.71
C TYR A 179 -3.81 0.77 -7.52
N PHE A 180 -3.37 1.72 -6.69
CA PHE A 180 -4.12 2.94 -6.43
C PHE A 180 -4.27 3.76 -7.73
N GLU A 181 -5.40 4.45 -7.86
CA GLU A 181 -5.64 5.36 -8.98
C GLU A 181 -6.11 6.72 -8.47
N ARG A 182 -5.59 7.80 -9.04
CA ARG A 182 -6.21 9.11 -8.85
C ARG A 182 -7.44 9.25 -9.74
N LYS A 183 -8.61 9.32 -9.12
CA LYS A 183 -9.85 9.72 -9.81
C LYS A 183 -10.15 11.18 -9.49
N SER A 184 -10.52 11.94 -10.52
CA SER A 184 -11.01 13.31 -10.32
C SER A 184 -12.19 13.31 -9.34
N PHE A 185 -12.13 14.16 -8.32
CA PHE A 185 -13.02 14.19 -7.16
C PHE A 185 -14.52 14.20 -7.52
N ARG A 186 -14.88 14.70 -8.71
CA ARG A 186 -16.26 14.78 -9.22
C ARG A 186 -16.94 13.42 -9.44
N LEU A 187 -16.19 12.32 -9.62
CA LEU A 187 -16.75 10.98 -9.91
C LEU A 187 -16.87 10.07 -8.66
N VAL A 188 -16.25 10.46 -7.54
CA VAL A 188 -16.03 9.56 -6.38
C VAL A 188 -17.25 9.46 -5.48
N GLN A 189 -17.98 10.56 -5.26
CA GLN A 189 -19.14 10.58 -4.35
C GLN A 189 -20.33 9.71 -4.82
N ARG A 190 -20.44 9.42 -6.12
CA ARG A 190 -21.54 8.60 -6.67
C ARG A 190 -21.30 7.09 -6.62
N ASN A 191 -20.05 6.63 -6.64
CA ASN A 191 -19.71 5.21 -6.86
C ASN A 191 -19.38 4.42 -5.59
N MET A 192 -18.91 5.07 -4.53
CA MET A 192 -18.43 4.39 -3.32
C MET A 192 -19.58 3.83 -2.47
N ILE A 193 -20.67 4.60 -2.32
CA ILE A 193 -21.88 4.16 -1.61
C ILE A 193 -22.60 3.04 -2.38
N LEU A 194 -22.65 3.13 -3.71
CA LEU A 194 -23.41 2.18 -4.52
C LEU A 194 -22.75 0.80 -4.61
N LYS A 195 -21.41 0.71 -4.70
CA LYS A 195 -20.71 -0.57 -4.81
C LYS A 195 -20.65 -1.35 -3.50
N ILE A 196 -20.50 -0.68 -2.36
CA ILE A 196 -20.56 -1.34 -1.03
C ILE A 196 -21.97 -1.87 -0.77
N MET A 197 -23.02 -1.10 -1.09
CA MET A 197 -24.41 -1.54 -0.90
C MET A 197 -24.80 -2.73 -1.78
N ILE A 198 -24.29 -2.81 -3.02
CA ILE A 198 -24.54 -3.94 -3.93
C ILE A 198 -23.84 -5.21 -3.43
N PHE A 199 -22.62 -5.11 -2.90
CA PHE A 199 -21.86 -6.27 -2.41
C PHE A 199 -22.44 -6.88 -1.12
N PHE A 200 -23.09 -6.07 -0.27
CA PHE A 200 -23.77 -6.54 0.95
C PHE A 200 -25.24 -6.95 0.75
N GLY A 201 -25.77 -6.97 -0.47
CA GLY A 201 -27.16 -7.33 -0.72
C GLY A 201 -28.17 -6.41 -0.01
N MET A 202 -27.79 -5.16 0.31
CA MET A 202 -28.70 -4.21 0.94
C MET A 202 -29.64 -3.65 -0.12
N ARG A 203 -30.84 -4.24 -0.23
CA ARG A 203 -31.92 -3.68 -1.06
C ARG A 203 -32.16 -2.22 -0.64
N LYS A 204 -32.18 -1.34 -1.65
CA LYS A 204 -32.62 0.05 -1.54
C LYS A 204 -34.11 0.06 -1.21
N GLY A 205 -34.46 -0.03 0.07
CA GLY A 205 -35.86 -0.20 0.46
C GLY A 205 -36.09 -0.36 1.95
N ARG A 206 -35.95 0.73 2.68
CA ARG A 206 -36.91 1.19 3.70
C ARG A 206 -36.52 2.62 4.06
N ARG A 207 -37.42 3.57 3.76
CA ARG A 207 -37.32 4.92 4.31
C ARG A 207 -37.39 4.75 5.82
N CYS A 208 -36.31 5.08 6.53
CA CYS A 208 -36.45 5.48 7.91
C CYS A 208 -37.18 6.83 7.88
N SER A 209 -38.51 6.78 7.97
CA SER A 209 -39.29 7.93 8.38
C SER A 209 -38.84 8.29 9.79
N LEU A 210 -38.11 9.39 9.91
CA LEU A 210 -38.00 10.11 11.17
C LEU A 210 -39.42 10.42 11.65
N PRO A 211 -39.82 10.06 12.88
CA PRO A 211 -41.07 10.56 13.40
C PRO A 211 -40.91 12.07 13.62
N MET A 212 -41.72 12.85 12.90
CA MET A 212 -42.01 14.22 13.27
C MET A 212 -42.56 14.20 14.71
N ARG A 213 -41.82 14.82 15.63
CA ARG A 213 -42.37 15.31 16.89
C ARG A 213 -43.05 16.64 16.57
N SER A 214 -44.37 16.62 16.51
CA SER A 214 -45.22 17.80 16.64
C SER A 214 -45.94 17.72 17.99
N ASP A 215 -45.50 18.60 18.90
CA ASP A 215 -46.23 19.37 19.90
C ASP A 215 -47.41 18.76 20.68
N VAL A 216 -47.26 18.74 22.00
CA VAL A 216 -48.25 19.19 23.01
C VAL A 216 -47.38 19.65 24.20
N GLY A 217 -47.29 20.92 24.60
CA GLY A 217 -48.36 21.79 25.07
C GLY A 217 -48.20 21.94 26.59
N GLY A 218 -47.80 23.11 27.07
CA GLY A 218 -47.62 23.41 28.49
C GLY A 218 -47.58 24.91 28.74
N LEU A 219 -48.68 25.39 29.32
CA LEU A 219 -48.98 26.75 29.77
C LEU A 219 -47.83 27.45 30.51
N GLU A 220 -47.59 28.73 30.21
CA GLU A 220 -47.30 29.76 31.21
C GLU A 220 -48.03 31.07 30.85
N GLU A 221 -48.79 31.54 31.85
CA GLU A 221 -49.48 32.84 32.07
C GLU A 221 -50.58 33.33 31.12
#